data_AF-A0A257ZPM3-F1
#
_entry.id   AF-A0A257ZPM3-F1
#
_cell.length_a   1.000
_cell.length_b   1.000
_cell.length_c   1.000
_cell.angle_alpha   90.00
_cell.angle_beta   90.00
_cell.angle_gamma   90.00
#
_symmetry.space_group_name_H-M   'P 1'
#
loop_
_entity.id
_entity.type
_entity.pdbx_description
1 polymer ?
#
loop_
_entity_poly.entity_id
_entity_poly.type
_entity_poly.pdbx_seq_one_letter_code
_entity_poly.pdbx_strand_id
1 'polypeptide(L)'
;MSKVALAAYGPEVLAAETKVLDDVRTSRLQPASLPAGNRMMGQLAMPHSDSLVQKALDLASRRMPGLESMSPQLQRDLRTLARDRVEIPSGKSIVSEDARCPQLYLVEQGWVLRSRGLASGRRQIVNYALPGDMLCTDSLLFKASGFDLLARTSVSLIRIDAPSGPELFERHPALAAAVAWTAGQDESILAERVVSLGRRDSLEKLSHALCEMEARLSSIGMMRGQTIELPFNQEDFADMLGISVIHVNRTFRKLAEEKIALYRKGSIEVRDSARLKQIAAFDPDYLHLG
;
A
#
# COMPACT_ATOMS: atom_id res chain seq x y z
N MET A 1 4.24 4.60 -27.01
CA MET A 1 4.07 3.13 -27.13
C MET A 1 4.22 2.73 -28.59
N SER A 2 5.13 1.80 -28.88
CA SER A 2 5.45 1.34 -30.23
C SER A 2 4.28 0.54 -30.85
N LYS A 3 4.03 0.73 -32.14
CA LYS A 3 2.94 0.17 -32.96
C LYS A 3 2.89 -1.38 -33.05
N VAL A 4 3.68 -2.10 -32.28
CA VAL A 4 3.84 -3.56 -32.39
C VAL A 4 2.96 -4.36 -31.42
N ALA A 5 2.33 -3.72 -30.42
CA ALA A 5 1.52 -4.44 -29.41
C ALA A 5 0.03 -4.63 -29.76
N LEU A 6 -0.51 -3.99 -30.81
CA LEU A 6 -1.95 -4.03 -31.11
C LEU A 6 -2.40 -5.22 -31.99
N ALA A 7 -1.50 -6.06 -32.48
CA ALA A 7 -1.84 -7.13 -33.42
C ALA A 7 -2.22 -8.47 -32.75
N ALA A 8 -2.21 -8.56 -31.42
CA ALA A 8 -2.46 -9.81 -30.69
C ALA A 8 -3.89 -9.99 -30.15
N TYR A 9 -4.75 -8.98 -30.28
CA TYR A 9 -6.10 -9.01 -29.71
C TYR A 9 -7.14 -9.16 -30.82
N GLY A 10 -7.97 -10.21 -30.71
CA GLY A 10 -9.09 -10.43 -31.61
C GLY A 10 -10.12 -9.29 -31.55
N PRO A 11 -10.95 -9.14 -32.59
CA PRO A 11 -11.88 -8.01 -32.73
C PRO A 11 -12.86 -7.83 -31.56
N GLU A 12 -13.11 -8.88 -30.77
CA GLU A 12 -13.97 -8.81 -29.57
C GLU A 12 -13.32 -8.06 -28.40
N VAL A 13 -11.98 -8.09 -28.26
CA VAL A 13 -11.27 -7.40 -27.16
C VAL A 13 -11.11 -5.91 -27.46
N LEU A 14 -10.86 -5.55 -28.72
CA LEU A 14 -10.88 -4.16 -29.18
C LEU A 14 -12.28 -3.53 -29.05
N ALA A 15 -13.34 -4.31 -29.29
CA ALA A 15 -14.72 -3.84 -29.10
C ALA A 15 -15.06 -3.60 -27.62
N ALA A 16 -14.53 -4.42 -26.69
CA ALA A 16 -14.73 -4.24 -25.25
C ALA A 16 -13.99 -3.00 -24.71
N GLU A 17 -12.76 -2.74 -25.14
CA GLU A 17 -12.01 -1.53 -24.75
C GLU A 17 -12.64 -0.26 -25.32
N THR A 18 -13.11 -0.30 -26.57
CA THR A 18 -13.79 0.86 -27.19
C THR A 18 -15.11 1.16 -26.48
N LYS A 19 -15.83 0.13 -26.03
CA LYS A 19 -17.07 0.28 -25.25
C LYS A 19 -16.82 0.85 -23.84
N VAL A 20 -15.74 0.44 -23.17
CA VAL A 20 -15.35 1.02 -21.86
C VAL A 20 -14.95 2.49 -22.02
N LEU A 21 -14.23 2.85 -23.08
CA LEU A 21 -13.86 4.25 -23.36
C LEU A 21 -15.05 5.12 -23.78
N ASP A 22 -16.03 4.56 -24.50
CA ASP A 22 -17.25 5.26 -24.88
C ASP A 22 -18.27 5.38 -23.73
N ASP A 23 -18.33 4.41 -22.81
CA ASP A 23 -19.11 4.50 -21.58
C ASP A 23 -18.55 5.59 -20.64
N VAL A 24 -17.23 5.78 -20.63
CA VAL A 24 -16.57 6.90 -19.93
C VAL A 24 -16.91 8.25 -20.57
N ARG A 25 -17.07 8.32 -21.91
CA ARG A 25 -17.45 9.55 -22.62
C ARG A 25 -18.93 9.90 -22.52
N THR A 26 -19.81 8.90 -22.45
CA THR A 26 -21.27 9.09 -22.50
C THR A 26 -21.92 9.14 -21.11
N SER A 27 -21.22 8.69 -20.07
CA SER A 27 -21.60 8.95 -18.68
C SER A 27 -21.51 10.46 -18.42
N ARG A 28 -22.65 11.16 -18.53
CA ARG A 28 -22.88 12.45 -17.87
C ARG A 28 -22.63 12.26 -16.37
N LEU A 29 -21.39 12.41 -15.96
CA LEU A 29 -21.00 12.64 -14.57
C LEU A 29 -21.54 14.01 -14.20
N GLN A 30 -22.84 14.09 -13.91
CA GLN A 30 -23.31 15.15 -13.04
C GLN A 30 -22.58 14.94 -11.71
N PRO A 31 -21.88 15.96 -11.17
CA PRO A 31 -21.33 15.85 -9.84
C PRO A 31 -22.51 15.71 -8.87
N ALA A 32 -22.74 14.49 -8.39
CA ALA A 32 -23.56 14.32 -7.21
C ALA A 32 -22.81 15.06 -6.11
N SER A 33 -23.43 16.13 -5.60
CA SER A 33 -22.94 16.90 -4.46
C SER A 33 -22.48 15.92 -3.38
N LEU A 34 -21.18 15.90 -3.10
CA LEU A 34 -20.63 15.19 -1.96
C LEU A 34 -21.42 15.63 -0.72
N PRO A 35 -22.03 14.72 0.07
CA PRO A 35 -22.65 15.13 1.31
C PRO A 35 -21.58 15.80 2.17
N ALA A 36 -21.86 17.03 2.58
CA ALA A 36 -20.99 17.79 3.46
C ALA A 36 -20.75 17.00 4.75
N GLY A 37 -19.51 16.58 4.95
CA GLY A 37 -18.98 16.19 6.25
C GLY A 37 -19.60 14.94 6.88
N ASN A 38 -19.25 13.76 6.38
CA ASN A 38 -19.12 12.62 7.30
C ASN A 38 -17.82 12.81 8.09
N ARG A 39 -17.90 13.53 9.21
CA ARG A 39 -16.82 13.49 10.21
C ARG A 39 -16.71 12.06 10.70
N MET A 40 -15.53 11.45 10.52
CA MET A 40 -15.23 10.16 11.13
C MET A 40 -15.44 10.28 12.65
N MET A 41 -16.34 9.46 13.20
CA MET A 41 -16.67 9.44 14.63
C MET A 41 -15.42 9.10 15.45
N GLY A 42 -14.95 10.04 16.28
CA GLY A 42 -13.98 9.79 17.35
C GLY A 42 -12.52 10.19 17.10
N GLN A 43 -12.19 10.94 16.05
CA GLN A 43 -10.81 11.38 15.77
C GLN A 43 -10.53 12.78 16.31
N LEU A 44 -9.38 12.96 16.99
CA LEU A 44 -8.84 14.30 17.27
C LEU A 44 -8.10 14.79 16.03
N ALA A 45 -8.69 15.77 15.32
CA ALA A 45 -8.00 16.54 14.30
C ALA A 45 -7.08 17.56 15.00
N MET A 46 -5.78 17.45 14.78
CA MET A 46 -4.77 18.36 15.31
C MET A 46 -4.13 19.15 14.16
N PRO A 47 -3.72 20.42 14.38
CA PRO A 47 -2.90 21.13 13.41
C PRO A 47 -1.59 20.34 13.18
N HIS A 48 -1.18 20.17 11.93
CA HIS A 48 0.07 19.51 11.60
C HIS A 48 1.26 20.43 11.95
N SER A 49 2.38 19.87 12.41
CA SER A 49 3.64 20.62 12.42
C SER A 49 4.33 20.47 11.07
N ASP A 50 4.87 21.57 10.54
CA ASP A 50 5.51 21.59 9.22
C ASP A 50 6.67 20.59 9.11
N SER A 51 7.39 20.33 10.21
CA SER A 51 8.50 19.38 10.24
C SER A 51 8.07 17.92 10.07
N LEU A 52 6.90 17.55 10.62
CA LEU A 52 6.36 16.19 10.51
C LEU A 52 5.77 15.93 9.12
N VAL A 53 5.07 16.92 8.57
CA VAL A 53 4.62 16.88 7.17
C VAL A 53 5.83 16.73 6.26
N GLN A 54 6.88 17.54 6.47
CA GLN A 54 8.08 17.44 5.66
C GLN A 54 8.71 16.05 5.68
N LYS A 55 8.82 15.44 6.87
CA LYS A 55 9.35 14.08 7.00
C LYS A 55 8.52 13.07 6.21
N ALA A 56 7.20 13.12 6.30
CA ALA A 56 6.32 12.21 5.54
C ALA A 56 6.47 12.40 4.03
N LEU A 57 6.65 13.65 3.57
CA LEU A 57 6.89 13.97 2.16
C LEU A 57 8.24 13.48 1.65
N ASP A 58 9.29 13.61 2.46
CA ASP A 58 10.62 13.10 2.12
C ASP A 58 10.60 11.58 1.98
N LEU A 59 9.88 10.89 2.88
CA LEU A 59 9.68 9.44 2.79
C LEU A 59 8.88 9.03 1.54
N ALA A 60 7.80 9.75 1.23
CA ALA A 60 7.04 9.51 0.00
C ALA A 60 7.91 9.65 -1.24
N SER A 61 8.75 10.71 -1.30
CA SER A 61 9.64 10.98 -2.42
C SER A 61 10.67 9.85 -2.62
N ARG A 62 11.25 9.31 -1.53
CA ARG A 62 12.23 8.20 -1.59
C ARG A 62 11.65 6.90 -2.17
N ARG A 63 10.34 6.71 -2.08
CA ARG A 63 9.64 5.49 -2.55
C ARG A 63 9.22 5.59 -4.02
N MET A 64 9.46 6.73 -4.65
CA MET A 64 9.07 7.02 -6.04
C MET A 64 10.28 7.55 -6.84
N PRO A 65 11.38 6.78 -6.94
CA PRO A 65 12.59 7.24 -7.64
C PRO A 65 12.34 7.59 -9.12
N GLY A 66 11.37 6.94 -9.78
CA GLY A 66 10.99 7.29 -11.16
C GLY A 66 10.33 8.68 -11.31
N LEU A 67 9.99 9.35 -10.21
CA LEU A 67 9.37 10.69 -10.20
C LEU A 67 10.31 11.80 -9.71
N GLU A 68 11.62 11.56 -9.64
CA GLU A 68 12.62 12.53 -9.15
C GLU A 68 12.47 13.94 -9.74
N SER A 69 12.26 14.05 -11.05
CA SER A 69 12.08 15.34 -11.74
C SER A 69 10.83 16.09 -11.31
N MET A 70 9.80 15.39 -10.83
CA MET A 70 8.53 15.94 -10.38
C MET A 70 8.47 16.13 -8.86
N SER A 71 9.41 15.56 -8.10
CA SER A 71 9.45 15.60 -6.63
C SER A 71 9.29 17.02 -6.05
N PRO A 72 9.95 18.08 -6.56
CA PRO A 72 9.74 19.43 -6.02
C PRO A 72 8.34 19.99 -6.23
N GLN A 73 7.66 19.65 -7.34
CA GLN A 73 6.27 20.04 -7.58
C GLN A 73 5.32 19.21 -6.72
N LEU A 74 5.55 17.89 -6.62
CA LEU A 74 4.78 17.00 -5.77
C LEU A 74 4.81 17.45 -4.31
N GLN A 75 5.98 17.79 -3.78
CA GLN A 75 6.11 18.30 -2.41
C GLN A 75 5.33 19.62 -2.21
N ARG A 76 5.37 20.53 -3.19
CA ARG A 76 4.58 21.77 -3.14
C ARG A 76 3.08 21.49 -3.16
N ASP A 77 2.63 20.59 -4.04
CA ASP A 77 1.22 20.20 -4.14
C ASP A 77 0.75 19.59 -2.81
N LEU A 78 1.48 18.60 -2.28
CA LEU A 78 1.12 17.93 -1.03
C LEU A 78 1.14 18.88 0.17
N ARG A 79 2.09 19.82 0.29
CA ARG A 79 2.06 20.85 1.34
C ARG A 79 0.86 21.78 1.22
N THR A 80 0.50 22.17 -0.01
CA THR A 80 -0.64 23.09 -0.25
C THR A 80 -1.99 22.41 0.02
N LEU A 81 -2.07 21.11 -0.27
CA LEU A 81 -3.29 20.31 -0.12
C LEU A 81 -3.40 19.64 1.26
N ALA A 82 -2.33 19.63 2.05
CA ALA A 82 -2.38 19.15 3.44
C ALA A 82 -3.37 19.97 4.27
N ARG A 83 -4.08 19.29 5.17
CA ARG A 83 -5.08 19.89 6.07
C ARG A 83 -4.76 19.57 7.52
N ASP A 84 -5.41 18.56 8.08
CA ASP A 84 -5.27 18.15 9.47
C ASP A 84 -4.54 16.82 9.57
N ARG A 85 -3.91 16.66 10.75
CA ARG A 85 -3.32 15.42 11.20
C ARG A 85 -4.37 14.61 11.93
N VAL A 86 -4.55 13.36 11.49
CA VAL A 86 -5.53 12.41 12.02
C VAL A 86 -4.79 11.31 12.78
N GLU A 87 -5.18 11.09 14.02
CA GLU A 87 -4.68 10.00 14.86
C GLU A 87 -5.68 8.84 14.92
N ILE A 88 -5.19 7.64 14.61
CA ILE A 88 -5.96 6.40 14.63
C ILE A 88 -5.34 5.43 15.63
N PRO A 89 -6.06 5.07 16.71
CA PRO A 89 -5.57 4.08 17.66
C PRO A 89 -5.38 2.70 17.02
N SER A 90 -4.45 1.91 17.58
CA SER A 90 -4.25 0.50 17.17
C SER A 90 -5.55 -0.30 17.26
N GLY A 91 -5.79 -1.12 16.24
CA GLY A 91 -6.98 -1.96 16.09
C GLY A 91 -8.21 -1.23 15.56
N LYS A 92 -8.11 0.06 15.21
CA LYS A 92 -9.22 0.81 14.62
C LYS A 92 -9.14 0.84 13.09
N SER A 93 -10.32 0.79 12.48
CA SER A 93 -10.48 0.95 11.04
C SER A 93 -10.26 2.40 10.65
N ILE A 94 -9.49 2.61 9.58
CA ILE A 94 -9.27 3.89 8.91
C ILE A 94 -10.38 4.10 7.87
N VAL A 95 -10.78 3.03 7.19
CA VAL A 95 -11.91 2.98 6.26
C VAL A 95 -12.59 1.63 6.49
N SER A 96 -13.88 1.66 6.81
CA SER A 96 -14.64 0.42 7.05
C SER A 96 -15.06 -0.23 5.73
N GLU A 97 -15.29 -1.54 5.77
CA GLU A 97 -15.99 -2.30 4.72
C GLU A 97 -17.26 -1.51 4.32
N ASP A 98 -17.44 -1.28 3.02
CA ASP A 98 -18.51 -0.47 2.40
C ASP A 98 -18.45 1.06 2.57
N ALA A 99 -17.53 1.60 3.39
CA ALA A 99 -17.30 3.03 3.43
C ALA A 99 -16.34 3.44 2.31
N ARG A 100 -16.70 4.51 1.60
CA ARG A 100 -15.77 5.15 0.67
C ARG A 100 -14.81 5.99 1.48
N CYS A 101 -13.51 5.73 1.34
CA CYS A 101 -12.49 6.70 1.72
C CYS A 101 -12.65 7.89 0.78
N PRO A 102 -13.14 9.06 1.22
CA PRO A 102 -13.45 10.16 0.30
C PRO A 102 -12.21 11.00 -0.03
N GLN A 103 -11.08 10.72 0.64
CA GLN A 103 -9.93 11.60 0.69
C GLN A 103 -8.64 10.79 0.65
N LEU A 104 -7.61 11.42 0.11
CA LEU A 104 -6.26 10.91 0.08
C LEU A 104 -5.60 11.13 1.45
N TYR A 105 -4.88 10.12 1.94
CA TYR A 105 -4.09 10.25 3.16
C TYR A 105 -2.62 9.91 2.89
N LEU A 106 -1.72 10.64 3.54
CA LEU A 106 -0.31 10.30 3.60
C LEU A 106 0.01 9.70 4.98
N VAL A 107 0.62 8.52 5.01
CA VAL A 107 1.03 7.89 6.26
C VAL A 107 2.26 8.60 6.80
N GLU A 108 2.15 9.18 7.99
CA GLU A 108 3.26 9.84 8.67
C GLU A 108 3.94 8.86 9.65
N GLN A 109 3.15 8.09 10.39
CA GLN A 109 3.65 7.11 11.35
C GLN A 109 2.74 5.88 11.41
N GLY A 110 3.36 4.73 11.69
CA GLY A 110 2.67 3.50 12.03
C GLY A 110 2.51 2.54 10.86
N TRP A 111 1.81 1.43 11.12
CA TRP A 111 1.53 0.38 10.16
C TRP A 111 0.04 0.28 9.89
N VAL A 112 -0.33 0.28 8.62
CA VAL A 112 -1.70 0.04 8.17
C VAL A 112 -1.76 -1.30 7.46
N LEU A 113 -2.76 -2.11 7.77
CA LEU A 113 -3.06 -3.32 6.98
C LEU A 113 -4.13 -3.01 5.96
N ARG A 114 -3.90 -3.45 4.72
CA ARG A 114 -4.90 -3.51 3.67
C ARG A 114 -5.37 -4.95 3.56
N SER A 115 -6.63 -5.20 3.87
CA SER A 115 -7.20 -6.54 3.86
C SER A 115 -8.56 -6.61 3.20
N ARG A 116 -9.04 -7.83 2.99
CA ARG A 116 -10.43 -8.10 2.65
C ARG A 116 -11.00 -9.14 3.59
N GLY A 117 -12.14 -8.82 4.21
CA GLY A 117 -12.94 -9.75 4.98
C GLY A 117 -13.59 -10.85 4.13
N LEU A 118 -13.87 -11.98 4.76
CA LEU A 118 -14.69 -13.07 4.22
C LEU A 118 -15.88 -13.30 5.15
N ALA A 119 -17.02 -13.75 4.60
CA ALA A 119 -18.22 -14.07 5.38
C ALA A 119 -17.98 -15.10 6.51
N SER A 120 -16.91 -15.90 6.43
CA SER A 120 -16.51 -16.82 7.48
C SER A 120 -15.81 -16.17 8.68
N GLY A 121 -15.67 -14.83 8.71
CA GLY A 121 -14.90 -14.09 9.72
C GLY A 121 -13.37 -14.18 9.56
N ARG A 122 -12.90 -14.84 8.49
CA ARG A 122 -11.48 -14.82 8.10
C ARG A 122 -11.19 -13.57 7.30
N ARG A 123 -9.92 -13.18 7.19
CA ARG A 123 -9.50 -12.10 6.31
C ARG A 123 -8.27 -12.52 5.50
N GLN A 124 -8.06 -11.86 4.37
CA GLN A 124 -6.82 -11.93 3.61
C GLN A 124 -6.14 -10.57 3.67
N ILE A 125 -4.93 -10.51 4.21
CA ILE A 125 -4.08 -9.31 4.12
C ILE A 125 -3.45 -9.33 2.73
N VAL A 126 -3.70 -8.28 1.95
CA VAL A 126 -3.22 -8.15 0.56
C VAL A 126 -2.01 -7.23 0.45
N ASN A 127 -1.91 -6.24 1.33
CA ASN A 127 -0.76 -5.35 1.45
C ASN A 127 -0.72 -4.74 2.86
N TYR A 128 0.35 -4.04 3.18
CA TYR A 128 0.47 -3.15 4.33
C TYR A 128 1.05 -1.81 3.87
N ALA A 129 0.76 -0.74 4.59
CA ALA A 129 1.31 0.59 4.33
C ALA A 129 2.24 1.03 5.47
N LEU A 130 3.29 1.73 5.10
CA LEU A 130 4.37 2.25 5.94
C LEU A 130 4.42 3.78 5.85
N PRO A 131 5.18 4.45 6.74
CA PRO A 131 5.44 5.88 6.62
C PRO A 131 5.93 6.28 5.22
N GLY A 132 5.29 7.28 4.64
CA GLY A 132 5.49 7.73 3.25
C GLY A 132 4.52 7.13 2.22
N ASP A 133 3.76 6.08 2.55
CA ASP A 133 2.75 5.52 1.65
C ASP A 133 1.51 6.42 1.58
N MET A 134 0.88 6.44 0.40
CA MET A 134 -0.38 7.14 0.13
C MET A 134 -1.54 6.14 0.21
N LEU A 135 -2.54 6.42 1.03
CA LEU A 135 -3.75 5.61 1.18
C LEU A 135 -4.89 6.19 0.38
N CYS A 136 -5.80 5.32 -0.08
CA CYS A 136 -7.02 5.71 -0.79
C CYS A 136 -6.75 6.46 -2.11
N THR A 137 -5.65 6.18 -2.80
CA THR A 137 -5.34 6.75 -4.12
C THR A 137 -6.42 6.43 -5.16
N ASP A 138 -7.01 5.24 -5.05
CA ASP A 138 -8.15 4.78 -5.85
C ASP A 138 -9.37 5.70 -5.71
N SER A 139 -9.58 6.36 -4.57
CA SER A 139 -10.70 7.29 -4.37
C SER A 139 -10.65 8.55 -5.23
N LEU A 140 -9.45 8.92 -5.70
CA LEU A 140 -9.27 10.07 -6.60
C LEU A 140 -9.61 9.72 -8.06
N LEU A 141 -9.61 8.44 -8.40
CA LEU A 141 -9.82 7.94 -9.77
C LEU A 141 -11.17 7.24 -9.92
N PHE A 142 -11.63 6.56 -8.87
CA PHE A 142 -12.81 5.71 -8.88
C PHE A 142 -13.75 6.05 -7.73
N LYS A 143 -14.99 5.61 -7.89
CA LYS A 143 -16.06 5.90 -6.94
C LYS A 143 -15.93 5.12 -5.62
N ALA A 144 -15.23 3.99 -5.52
CA ALA A 144 -15.13 3.25 -4.26
C ALA A 144 -13.82 2.47 -4.14
N SER A 145 -13.28 2.42 -2.91
CA SER A 145 -12.19 1.51 -2.53
C SER A 145 -12.77 0.18 -2.04
N GLY A 146 -12.20 -0.93 -2.48
CA GLY A 146 -12.71 -2.29 -2.22
C GLY A 146 -12.00 -3.05 -1.09
N PHE A 147 -11.20 -2.36 -0.26
CA PHE A 147 -10.38 -2.97 0.78
C PHE A 147 -10.53 -2.28 2.13
N ASP A 148 -10.44 -3.07 3.19
CA ASP A 148 -10.40 -2.58 4.57
C ASP A 148 -9.02 -2.02 4.88
N LEU A 149 -8.98 -0.84 5.49
CA LEU A 149 -7.76 -0.26 6.05
C LEU A 149 -7.82 -0.28 7.58
N LEU A 150 -6.88 -0.98 8.20
CA LEU A 150 -6.82 -1.17 9.65
C LEU A 150 -5.50 -0.62 10.21
N ALA A 151 -5.56 0.25 11.21
CA ALA A 151 -4.38 0.69 11.94
C ALA A 151 -3.86 -0.46 12.82
N ARG A 152 -2.71 -1.05 12.46
CA ARG A 152 -2.12 -2.17 13.24
C ARG A 152 -1.35 -1.67 14.45
N THR A 153 -0.76 -0.49 14.35
CA THR A 153 -0.20 0.30 15.48
C THR A 153 -1.07 1.53 15.71
N SER A 154 -0.70 2.40 16.66
CA SER A 154 -1.14 3.80 16.53
C SER A 154 -0.63 4.33 15.21
N VAL A 155 -1.49 4.99 14.44
CA VAL A 155 -1.20 5.50 13.11
C VAL A 155 -1.54 6.97 13.08
N SER A 156 -0.60 7.78 12.60
CA SER A 156 -0.86 9.19 12.28
C SER A 156 -0.85 9.39 10.77
N LEU A 157 -1.88 10.09 10.29
CA LEU A 157 -2.10 10.36 8.88
C LEU A 157 -2.18 11.87 8.66
N ILE A 158 -1.72 12.32 7.49
CA ILE A 158 -1.96 13.68 7.02
C ILE A 158 -3.05 13.59 5.95
N ARG A 159 -4.13 14.34 6.15
CA ARG A 159 -5.24 14.42 5.21
C ARG A 159 -4.86 15.34 4.06
N ILE A 160 -5.01 14.85 2.83
CA ILE A 160 -4.71 15.58 1.59
C ILE A 160 -6.03 15.87 0.87
N ASP A 161 -6.37 17.15 0.78
CA ASP A 161 -7.58 17.66 0.14
C ASP A 161 -7.35 17.86 -1.37
N ALA A 162 -7.13 16.76 -2.08
CA ALA A 162 -6.86 16.74 -3.51
C ALA A 162 -8.16 16.77 -4.34
N PRO A 163 -8.19 17.47 -5.49
CA PRO A 163 -9.27 17.29 -6.46
C PRO A 163 -9.26 15.86 -7.02
N SER A 164 -10.39 15.43 -7.57
CA SER A 164 -10.58 14.08 -8.12
C SER A 164 -10.88 14.10 -9.61
N GLY A 165 -10.74 12.96 -10.28
CA GLY A 165 -11.04 12.82 -11.70
C GLY A 165 -10.17 13.73 -12.58
N PRO A 166 -10.71 14.27 -13.69
CA PRO A 166 -9.94 15.08 -14.64
C PRO A 166 -9.24 16.30 -14.01
N GLU A 167 -9.87 16.92 -13.00
CA GLU A 167 -9.35 18.10 -12.33
C GLU A 167 -7.99 17.84 -11.63
N LEU A 168 -7.77 16.61 -11.15
CA LEU A 168 -6.48 16.20 -10.58
C LEU A 168 -5.35 16.35 -11.60
N PHE A 169 -5.58 15.87 -12.82
CA PHE A 169 -4.58 15.87 -13.89
C PHE A 169 -4.32 17.28 -14.43
N GLU A 170 -5.35 18.12 -14.48
CA GLU A 170 -5.25 19.51 -14.95
C GLU A 170 -4.54 20.42 -13.94
N ARG A 171 -4.87 20.29 -12.65
CA ARG A 171 -4.40 21.22 -11.61
C ARG A 171 -3.15 20.76 -10.89
N HIS A 172 -2.94 19.44 -10.74
CA HIS A 172 -1.85 18.86 -9.96
C HIS A 172 -1.22 17.66 -10.67
N PRO A 173 -0.59 17.85 -11.84
CA PRO A 173 -0.03 16.75 -12.64
C PRO A 173 1.06 15.94 -11.90
N ALA A 174 1.81 16.56 -10.99
CA ALA A 174 2.80 15.84 -10.18
C ALA A 174 2.14 14.92 -9.14
N LEU A 175 1.05 15.37 -8.51
CA LEU A 175 0.25 14.51 -7.64
C LEU A 175 -0.44 13.40 -8.43
N ALA A 176 -0.97 13.70 -9.62
CA ALA A 176 -1.56 12.69 -10.51
C ALA A 176 -0.54 11.59 -10.88
N ALA A 177 0.69 11.98 -11.21
CA ALA A 177 1.78 11.04 -11.48
C ALA A 177 2.14 10.19 -10.25
N ALA A 178 2.19 10.79 -9.06
CA ALA A 178 2.41 10.05 -7.81
C ALA A 178 1.30 9.04 -7.52
N VAL A 179 0.03 9.43 -7.71
CA VAL A 179 -1.13 8.54 -7.58
C VAL A 179 -1.03 7.36 -8.56
N ALA A 180 -0.68 7.62 -9.82
CA ALA A 180 -0.50 6.58 -10.82
C ALA A 180 0.68 5.64 -10.49
N TRP A 181 1.79 6.19 -10.01
CA TRP A 181 2.94 5.40 -9.54
C TRP A 181 2.55 4.48 -8.37
N THR A 182 1.88 5.03 -7.35
CA THR A 182 1.39 4.24 -6.22
C THR A 182 0.46 3.13 -6.68
N ALA A 183 -0.46 3.41 -7.60
CA ALA A 183 -1.38 2.40 -8.14
C ALA A 183 -0.66 1.27 -8.89
N GLY A 184 0.34 1.59 -9.72
CA GLY A 184 1.17 0.60 -10.41
C GLY A 184 2.04 -0.24 -9.46
N GLN A 185 2.60 0.39 -8.42
CA GLN A 185 3.36 -0.32 -7.38
C GLN A 185 2.44 -1.28 -6.59
N ASP A 186 1.23 -0.83 -6.23
CA ASP A 186 0.22 -1.66 -5.56
C ASP A 186 -0.20 -2.86 -6.42
N GLU A 187 -0.38 -2.67 -7.73
CA GLU A 187 -0.72 -3.72 -8.68
C GLU A 187 0.42 -4.74 -8.81
N SER A 188 1.68 -4.28 -8.90
CA SER A 188 2.86 -5.14 -8.94
C SER A 188 2.99 -5.99 -7.67
N ILE A 189 2.80 -5.39 -6.49
CA ILE A 189 2.80 -6.11 -5.20
C ILE A 189 1.64 -7.12 -5.14
N LEU A 190 0.46 -6.76 -5.62
CA LEU A 190 -0.70 -7.65 -5.63
C LEU A 190 -0.47 -8.85 -6.58
N ALA A 191 0.11 -8.62 -7.76
CA ALA A 191 0.46 -9.68 -8.69
C ALA A 191 1.46 -10.66 -8.06
N GLU A 192 2.50 -10.15 -7.41
CA GLU A 192 3.49 -10.98 -6.71
C GLU A 192 2.85 -11.77 -5.55
N ARG A 193 1.89 -11.14 -4.85
CA ARG A 193 1.11 -11.80 -3.80
C ARG A 193 0.28 -12.97 -4.36
N VAL A 194 -0.35 -12.80 -5.52
CA VAL A 194 -1.12 -13.87 -6.20
C VAL A 194 -0.21 -15.03 -6.58
N VAL A 195 0.97 -14.76 -7.16
CA VAL A 195 1.99 -15.79 -7.45
C VAL A 195 2.39 -16.54 -6.19
N SER A 196 2.68 -15.80 -5.11
CA SER A 196 3.04 -16.37 -3.82
C SER A 196 1.95 -17.29 -3.28
N LEU A 197 0.69 -16.84 -3.27
CA LEU A 197 -0.44 -17.62 -2.78
C LEU A 197 -0.65 -18.92 -3.57
N GLY A 198 -0.52 -18.86 -4.90
CA GLY A 198 -0.82 -19.97 -5.79
C GLY A 198 0.32 -20.97 -6.03
N ARG A 199 1.59 -20.54 -5.93
CA ARG A 199 2.74 -21.34 -6.39
C ARG A 199 3.85 -21.56 -5.37
N ARG A 200 3.99 -20.72 -4.35
CA ARG A 200 5.03 -20.88 -3.33
C ARG A 200 4.59 -21.82 -2.20
N ASP A 201 5.51 -22.61 -1.68
CA ASP A 201 5.30 -23.39 -0.48
C ASP A 201 5.32 -22.51 0.79
N SER A 202 5.10 -23.10 1.98
CA SER A 202 5.04 -22.33 3.23
C SER A 202 6.36 -21.63 3.60
N LEU A 203 7.50 -22.23 3.24
CA LEU A 203 8.83 -21.68 3.51
C LEU A 203 9.15 -20.56 2.54
N GLU A 204 8.92 -20.78 1.24
CA GLU A 204 9.09 -19.77 0.20
C GLU A 204 8.19 -18.54 0.46
N LYS A 205 6.92 -18.76 0.82
CA LYS A 205 5.95 -17.70 1.18
C LYS A 205 6.47 -16.80 2.30
N LEU A 206 6.91 -17.40 3.40
CA LEU A 206 7.39 -16.63 4.56
C LEU A 206 8.70 -15.92 4.24
N SER A 207 9.67 -16.62 3.63
CA SER A 207 10.96 -16.04 3.25
C SER A 207 10.77 -14.84 2.32
N HIS A 208 9.89 -14.96 1.32
CA HIS A 208 9.58 -13.87 0.41
C HIS A 208 8.98 -12.67 1.14
N ALA A 209 8.01 -12.89 2.04
CA ALA A 209 7.42 -11.80 2.81
C ALA A 209 8.43 -11.09 3.72
N LEU A 210 9.40 -11.83 4.28
CA LEU A 210 10.47 -11.23 5.08
C LEU A 210 11.46 -10.43 4.22
N CYS A 211 11.80 -10.90 3.02
CA CYS A 211 12.60 -10.14 2.06
C CYS A 211 11.90 -8.85 1.61
N GLU A 212 10.60 -8.93 1.30
CA GLU A 212 9.77 -7.76 0.97
C GLU A 212 9.75 -6.74 2.12
N MET A 213 9.56 -7.19 3.35
CA MET A 213 9.60 -6.33 4.55
C MET A 213 10.97 -5.67 4.73
N GLU A 214 12.06 -6.43 4.62
CA GLU A 214 13.43 -5.92 4.70
C GLU A 214 13.68 -4.83 3.64
N ALA A 215 13.32 -5.08 2.38
CA ALA A 215 13.50 -4.13 1.28
C ALA A 215 12.69 -2.84 1.50
N ARG A 216 11.38 -2.98 1.82
CA ARG A 216 10.50 -1.84 2.01
C ARG A 216 10.90 -0.98 3.21
N LEU A 217 11.27 -1.59 4.34
CA LEU A 217 11.74 -0.84 5.52
C LEU A 217 13.11 -0.20 5.31
N SER A 218 14.00 -0.87 4.57
CA SER A 218 15.31 -0.31 4.21
C SER A 218 15.16 0.97 3.39
N SER A 219 14.23 0.99 2.42
CA SER A 219 13.98 2.17 1.55
C SER A 219 13.60 3.45 2.33
N ILE A 220 13.02 3.28 3.53
CA ILE A 220 12.60 4.38 4.41
C ILE A 220 13.47 4.53 5.65
N GLY A 221 14.59 3.80 5.73
CA GLY A 221 15.53 3.89 6.85
C GLY A 221 14.97 3.42 8.19
N MET A 222 14.01 2.49 8.18
CA MET A 222 13.36 1.95 9.39
C MET A 222 13.86 0.55 9.80
N MET A 223 14.95 0.10 9.19
CA MET A 223 15.66 -1.10 9.65
C MET A 223 16.56 -0.79 10.84
N ARG A 224 16.59 -1.68 11.84
CA ARG A 224 17.52 -1.61 12.97
C ARG A 224 18.61 -2.67 12.79
N GLY A 225 19.65 -2.32 12.01
CA GLY A 225 20.64 -3.30 11.56
C GLY A 225 19.97 -4.41 10.76
N GLN A 226 20.08 -5.65 11.24
CA GLN A 226 19.44 -6.84 10.65
C GLN A 226 18.07 -7.16 11.26
N THR A 227 17.50 -6.25 12.05
CA THR A 227 16.21 -6.47 12.72
C THR A 227 15.10 -5.69 12.05
N ILE A 228 14.05 -6.41 11.66
CA ILE A 228 12.74 -5.87 11.31
C ILE A 228 11.96 -5.69 12.62
N GLU A 229 11.70 -4.45 13.03
CA GLU A 229 10.72 -4.16 14.08
C GLU A 229 9.33 -4.09 13.46
N LEU A 230 8.42 -4.97 13.86
CA LEU A 230 7.11 -5.07 13.24
C LEU A 230 6.02 -5.46 14.23
N PRO A 231 4.77 -4.99 14.03
CA PRO A 231 3.66 -5.25 14.93
C PRO A 231 2.92 -6.56 14.62
N PHE A 232 3.40 -7.35 13.65
CA PHE A 232 2.67 -8.52 13.15
C PHE A 232 2.80 -9.69 14.12
N ASN A 233 1.67 -10.32 14.42
CA ASN A 233 1.63 -11.61 15.10
C ASN A 233 1.50 -12.75 14.08
N GLN A 234 1.43 -14.00 14.56
CA GLN A 234 1.35 -15.17 13.69
C GLN A 234 0.01 -15.29 12.94
N GLU A 235 -1.06 -14.67 13.45
CA GLU A 235 -2.34 -14.57 12.73
C GLU A 235 -2.22 -13.59 11.57
N ASP A 236 -1.57 -12.43 11.76
CA ASP A 236 -1.28 -11.49 10.67
C ASP A 236 -0.44 -12.17 9.57
N PHE A 237 0.56 -12.97 9.94
CA PHE A 237 1.31 -13.78 8.98
C PHE A 237 0.43 -14.86 8.30
N ALA A 238 -0.44 -15.54 9.04
CA ALA A 238 -1.33 -16.54 8.47
C ALA A 238 -2.27 -15.91 7.43
N ASP A 239 -2.89 -14.78 7.78
CA ASP A 239 -3.79 -14.01 6.93
C ASP A 239 -3.08 -13.40 5.72
N MET A 240 -1.79 -13.06 5.83
CA MET A 240 -0.99 -12.52 4.73
C MET A 240 -0.48 -13.62 3.78
N LEU A 241 -0.14 -14.80 4.30
CA LEU A 241 0.49 -15.89 3.53
C LEU A 241 -0.52 -16.93 3.03
N GLY A 242 -1.78 -16.88 3.49
CA GLY A 242 -2.82 -17.84 3.13
C GLY A 242 -2.51 -19.25 3.62
N ILE A 243 -1.92 -19.39 4.80
CA ILE A 243 -1.60 -20.67 5.46
C ILE A 243 -2.04 -20.63 6.91
N SER A 244 -2.16 -21.79 7.58
CA SER A 244 -2.59 -21.80 8.98
C SER A 244 -1.50 -21.28 9.93
N VAL A 245 -1.92 -20.75 11.09
CA VAL A 245 -1.01 -20.31 12.17
C VAL A 245 -0.02 -21.40 12.59
N ILE A 246 -0.45 -22.67 12.58
CA ILE A 246 0.43 -23.82 12.87
C ILE A 246 1.54 -23.93 11.81
N HIS A 247 1.21 -23.73 10.52
CA HIS A 247 2.20 -23.71 9.44
C HIS A 247 3.17 -22.53 9.59
N VAL A 248 2.66 -21.32 9.89
CA VAL A 248 3.50 -20.14 10.18
C VAL A 248 4.52 -20.44 11.29
N ASN A 249 4.06 -20.99 12.42
CA ASN A 249 4.93 -21.35 13.55
C ASN A 249 5.99 -22.39 13.16
N ARG A 250 5.59 -23.42 12.41
CA ARG A 250 6.53 -24.45 11.93
C ARG A 250 7.57 -23.86 10.98
N THR A 251 7.17 -22.97 10.09
CA THR A 251 8.10 -22.32 9.15
C THR A 251 9.08 -21.40 9.88
N PHE A 252 8.62 -20.58 10.82
CA PHE A 252 9.53 -19.77 11.65
C PHE A 252 10.51 -20.64 12.46
N ARG A 253 10.05 -21.78 12.99
CA ARG A 253 10.93 -22.73 13.67
C ARG A 253 12.02 -23.26 12.73
N LYS A 254 11.65 -23.66 11.51
CA LYS A 254 12.61 -24.12 10.49
C LYS A 254 13.65 -23.06 10.17
N LEU A 255 13.24 -21.81 9.94
CA LEU A 255 14.17 -20.69 9.71
C LEU A 255 15.11 -20.45 10.91
N ALA A 256 14.62 -20.64 12.14
CA ALA A 256 15.42 -20.49 13.35
C ALA A 256 16.43 -21.63 13.54
N GLU A 257 16.02 -22.88 13.28
CA GLU A 257 16.88 -24.08 13.31
C GLU A 257 18.01 -23.99 12.28
N GLU A 258 17.70 -23.46 11.08
CA GLU A 258 18.68 -23.19 10.03
C GLU A 258 19.48 -21.91 10.25
N LYS A 259 19.24 -21.17 11.36
CA LYS A 259 19.88 -19.90 11.72
C LYS A 259 19.72 -18.80 10.66
N ILE A 260 18.65 -18.83 9.86
CA ILE A 260 18.38 -17.87 8.80
C ILE A 260 17.61 -16.66 9.34
N ALA A 261 16.58 -16.89 10.13
CA ALA A 261 15.80 -15.83 10.76
C ALA A 261 15.24 -16.27 12.11
N LEU A 262 15.13 -15.34 13.05
CA LEU A 262 14.53 -15.58 14.36
C LEU A 262 13.38 -14.60 14.62
N TYR A 263 12.16 -15.14 14.68
CA TYR A 263 11.00 -14.38 15.15
C TYR A 263 11.00 -14.29 16.68
N ARG A 264 10.80 -13.07 17.19
CA ARG A 264 10.44 -12.78 18.57
C ARG A 264 9.21 -11.87 18.54
N LYS A 265 8.42 -11.86 19.61
CA LYS A 265 7.26 -10.97 19.68
C LYS A 265 7.70 -9.52 19.44
N GLY A 266 7.21 -8.92 18.36
CA GLY A 266 7.51 -7.53 17.97
C GLY A 266 8.73 -7.33 17.07
N SER A 267 9.50 -8.39 16.74
CA SER A 267 10.70 -8.23 15.91
C SER A 267 11.14 -9.52 15.21
N ILE A 268 11.74 -9.41 14.04
CA ILE A 268 12.38 -10.52 13.33
C ILE A 268 13.84 -10.15 13.08
N GLU A 269 14.75 -10.98 13.57
CA GLU A 269 16.18 -10.88 13.28
C GLU A 269 16.50 -11.69 12.03
N VAL A 270 16.92 -11.04 10.94
CA VAL A 270 17.34 -11.67 9.68
C VAL A 270 18.85 -11.93 9.74
N ARG A 271 19.21 -13.16 10.10
CA ARG A 271 20.61 -13.55 10.37
C ARG A 271 21.39 -13.89 9.11
N ASP A 272 20.69 -14.39 8.09
CA ASP A 272 21.27 -14.71 6.78
C ASP A 272 20.33 -14.23 5.66
N SER A 273 20.45 -12.95 5.30
CA SER A 273 19.65 -12.34 4.22
C SER A 273 19.92 -13.00 2.86
N ALA A 274 21.14 -13.48 2.60
CA ALA A 274 21.48 -14.14 1.34
C ALA A 274 20.74 -15.46 1.18
N ARG A 275 20.74 -16.30 2.23
CA ARG A 275 20.02 -17.57 2.22
C ARG A 275 18.50 -17.36 2.18
N LEU A 276 18.00 -16.35 2.89
CA LEU A 276 16.58 -15.99 2.87
C LEU A 276 16.11 -15.64 1.44
N LYS A 277 16.88 -14.80 0.72
CA LYS A 277 16.61 -14.43 -0.68
C LYS A 277 16.67 -15.63 -1.62
N GLN A 278 17.65 -16.53 -1.43
CA GLN A 278 17.75 -17.76 -2.21
C GLN A 278 16.51 -18.65 -2.06
N ILE A 279 16.05 -18.87 -0.82
CA ILE A 279 14.85 -19.66 -0.54
C ILE A 279 13.62 -19.01 -1.17
N ALA A 280 13.51 -17.68 -1.10
CA ALA A 280 12.37 -16.95 -1.65
C ALA A 280 12.38 -16.82 -3.18
N ALA A 281 13.51 -17.12 -3.84
CA ALA A 281 13.82 -16.67 -5.19
C ALA A 281 13.46 -15.18 -5.36
N PHE A 282 13.89 -14.36 -4.39
CA PHE A 282 13.42 -12.98 -4.26
C PHE A 282 14.13 -12.03 -5.23
N ASP A 283 13.31 -11.32 -6.00
CA ASP A 283 13.69 -10.23 -6.87
C ASP A 283 12.90 -8.97 -6.44
N PRO A 284 13.56 -7.88 -6.01
CA PRO A 284 12.86 -6.69 -5.54
C PRO A 284 12.28 -5.81 -6.65
N ASP A 285 12.52 -6.10 -7.94
CA ASP A 285 12.17 -5.19 -9.05
C ASP A 285 10.68 -4.79 -9.07
N TYR A 286 9.78 -5.69 -8.68
CA TYR A 286 8.34 -5.41 -8.60
C TYR A 286 7.96 -4.35 -7.55
N LEU A 287 8.88 -4.02 -6.63
CA LEU A 287 8.66 -3.00 -5.61
C LEU A 287 8.93 -1.58 -6.12
N HIS A 288 9.63 -1.41 -7.24
CA HIS A 288 9.97 -0.11 -7.83
C HIS A 288 10.67 0.85 -6.84
N LEU A 289 11.61 0.33 -6.02
CA LEU A 289 12.28 1.11 -4.96
C LEU A 289 13.61 1.77 -5.39
N GLY A 290 14.06 1.55 -6.63
CA GLY A 290 15.29 2.13 -7.19
C GLY A 290 16.50 1.21 -7.07
#